data_AF-A0A7Y6XTA2-F1
#
_entry.id   AF-A0A7Y6XTA2-F1
#
_cell.length_a   1.000
_cell.length_b   1.000
_cell.length_c   1.000
_cell.angle_alpha   90.00
_cell.angle_beta   90.00
_cell.angle_gamma   90.00
#
_symmetry.space_group_name_H-M   'P 1'
#
loop_
_entity.id
_entity.type
_entity.pdbx_description
1 polymer ?
#
loop_
_entity_poly.entity_id
_entity_poly.type
_entity_poly.pdbx_seq_one_letter_code
_entity_poly.pdbx_strand_id
1 'polypeptide(L)'
;AVGKQGLVLGLEPNPYAYKILEANSKLNTDKTNIIPLPFAATKEDGEVTFNYSDASFCNGGYLSQIKNQKHGHKYELKVTGKDFDKYLRENYAEWLPKLQLLKVDAEGFDSEILENMSGIISEFRPNIMAECYKKLTMEERHALYDSMAKHDYTVYMNDTHYLTSGFVDDADRVKLIPETMKIKKHFEILAIPN
;
A
#
# COMPACT_ATOMS: atom_id res chain seq x y z
N ALA A 1 9.63 -14.22 0.81
CA ALA A 1 9.62 -13.87 2.25
C ALA A 1 11.04 -13.48 2.68
N VAL A 2 11.19 -12.49 3.57
CA VAL A 2 12.52 -11.95 3.97
C VAL A 2 13.25 -12.71 5.09
N GLY A 3 12.65 -13.80 5.59
CA GLY A 3 13.22 -14.65 6.65
C GLY A 3 13.35 -13.95 8.01
N LYS A 4 14.06 -14.59 8.95
CA LYS A 4 14.25 -14.08 10.31
C LYS A 4 15.24 -12.91 10.37
N GLN A 5 16.19 -12.87 9.45
CA GLN A 5 17.22 -11.84 9.37
C GLN A 5 16.76 -10.59 8.61
N GLY A 6 15.67 -10.70 7.84
CA GLY A 6 15.00 -9.55 7.25
C GLY A 6 14.08 -8.86 8.26
N LEU A 7 13.38 -7.83 7.79
CA LEU A 7 12.38 -7.09 8.58
C LEU A 7 11.16 -6.82 7.70
N VAL A 8 9.97 -7.00 8.28
CA VAL A 8 8.70 -6.55 7.70
C VAL A 8 8.07 -5.55 8.66
N LEU A 9 7.76 -4.35 8.16
CA LEU A 9 6.92 -3.39 8.86
C LEU A 9 5.50 -3.54 8.33
N GLY A 10 4.55 -3.93 9.17
CA GLY A 10 3.14 -4.09 8.82
C GLY A 10 2.31 -2.96 9.41
N LEU A 11 1.76 -2.08 8.59
CA LEU A 11 0.94 -0.96 9.06
C LEU A 11 -0.54 -1.39 9.08
N GLU A 12 -1.21 -1.20 10.21
CA GLU A 12 -2.66 -1.39 10.33
C GLU A 12 -3.23 -0.33 11.28
N PRO A 13 -3.84 0.75 10.75
CA PRO A 13 -4.39 1.82 11.57
C PRO A 13 -5.69 1.46 12.29
N ASN A 14 -6.44 0.47 11.82
CA ASN A 14 -7.69 0.06 12.46
C ASN A 14 -7.38 -0.71 13.75
N PRO A 15 -7.69 -0.19 14.95
CA PRO A 15 -7.37 -0.85 16.21
C PRO A 15 -8.02 -2.23 16.39
N TYR A 16 -9.10 -2.53 15.65
CA TYR A 16 -9.73 -3.85 15.67
C TYR A 16 -8.95 -4.86 14.82
N ALA A 17 -8.57 -4.49 13.59
CA ALA A 17 -7.78 -5.34 12.71
C ALA A 17 -6.31 -5.46 13.17
N TYR A 18 -5.75 -4.39 13.76
CA TYR A 18 -4.40 -4.36 14.30
C TYR A 18 -4.14 -5.49 15.31
N LYS A 19 -5.14 -5.85 16.14
CA LYS A 19 -5.01 -6.95 17.10
C LYS A 19 -4.72 -8.29 16.42
N ILE A 20 -5.27 -8.48 15.21
CA ILE A 20 -5.03 -9.69 14.42
C ILE A 20 -3.62 -9.65 13.82
N LEU A 21 -3.22 -8.52 13.26
CA LEU A 21 -1.85 -8.34 12.77
C LEU A 21 -0.82 -8.53 13.89
N GLU A 22 -1.08 -7.97 15.07
CA GLU A 22 -0.22 -8.11 16.24
C GLU A 22 -0.11 -9.57 16.67
N ALA A 23 -1.23 -10.29 16.78
CA ALA A 23 -1.21 -11.72 17.10
C ALA A 23 -0.44 -12.53 16.05
N ASN A 24 -0.66 -12.27 14.76
CA ASN A 24 0.00 -12.96 13.65
C ASN A 24 1.51 -12.68 13.62
N SER A 25 1.94 -11.46 13.94
CA SER A 25 3.37 -11.09 13.99
C SER A 25 4.16 -11.89 15.03
N LYS A 26 3.49 -12.42 16.05
CA LYS A 26 4.07 -13.22 17.13
C LYS A 26 4.09 -14.73 16.79
N LEU A 27 3.52 -15.13 15.66
CA LEU A 27 3.58 -16.51 15.17
C LEU A 27 4.90 -16.73 14.41
N ASN A 28 5.51 -17.92 14.56
CA ASN A 28 6.72 -18.32 13.82
C ASN A 28 7.92 -17.35 13.95
N THR A 29 8.15 -16.77 15.14
CA THR A 29 9.26 -15.83 15.39
C THR A 29 10.65 -16.47 15.24
N ASP A 30 10.73 -17.79 15.17
CA ASP A 30 11.92 -18.54 14.76
C ASP A 30 12.20 -18.45 13.25
N LYS A 31 11.23 -17.99 12.44
CA LYS A 31 11.28 -17.91 10.98
C LYS A 31 11.07 -16.49 10.43
N THR A 32 10.38 -15.62 11.16
CA THR A 32 9.99 -14.28 10.70
C THR A 32 10.35 -13.20 11.70
N ASN A 33 10.51 -11.97 11.20
CA ASN A 33 10.69 -10.76 11.99
C ASN A 33 9.73 -9.69 11.46
N ILE A 34 8.55 -9.59 12.08
CA ILE A 34 7.46 -8.70 11.68
C ILE A 34 7.20 -7.73 12.81
N ILE A 35 7.28 -6.43 12.53
CA ILE A 35 6.92 -5.37 13.47
C ILE A 35 5.58 -4.77 13.01
N PRO A 36 4.49 -5.01 13.76
CA PRO A 36 3.21 -4.37 13.49
C PRO A 36 3.23 -2.91 13.98
N LEU A 37 2.66 -2.00 13.20
CA LEU A 37 2.62 -0.56 13.46
C LEU A 37 1.16 -0.06 13.46
N PRO A 38 0.62 0.44 14.59
CA PRO A 38 -0.81 0.76 14.75
C PRO A 38 -1.16 2.17 14.25
N PHE A 39 -0.69 2.56 13.06
CA PHE A 39 -0.96 3.87 12.49
C PHE A 39 -1.01 3.83 10.96
N ALA A 40 -1.63 4.85 10.36
CA ALA A 40 -1.68 5.05 8.93
C ALA A 40 -0.43 5.82 8.46
N ALA A 41 0.09 5.46 7.29
CA ALA A 41 1.08 6.28 6.61
C ALA A 41 0.40 7.52 6.03
N THR A 42 0.80 8.70 6.51
CA THR A 42 0.28 10.00 6.09
C THR A 42 1.44 10.95 5.77
N LYS A 43 1.12 12.13 5.23
CA LYS A 43 2.10 13.20 4.98
C LYS A 43 2.59 13.89 6.25
N GLU A 44 1.71 13.98 7.24
CA GLU A 44 1.94 14.69 8.49
C GLU A 44 1.41 13.85 9.66
N ASP A 45 1.99 14.03 10.84
CA ASP A 45 1.48 13.45 12.07
C ASP A 45 0.11 14.05 12.42
N GLY A 46 -0.84 13.20 12.81
CA GLY A 46 -2.16 13.69 13.22
C GLY A 46 -3.20 12.61 13.42
N GLU A 47 -4.44 13.03 13.62
CA GLU A 47 -5.60 12.13 13.60
C GLU A 47 -6.24 12.19 12.22
N VAL A 48 -6.55 11.03 11.63
CA VAL A 48 -7.27 10.92 10.37
C VAL A 48 -8.53 10.07 10.56
N THR A 49 -9.61 10.44 9.87
CA THR A 49 -10.88 9.72 9.94
C THR A 49 -11.02 8.76 8.77
N PHE A 50 -11.08 7.47 9.05
CA PHE A 50 -11.39 6.42 8.09
C PHE A 50 -12.90 6.17 8.05
N ASN A 51 -13.41 5.72 6.91
CA ASN A 51 -14.83 5.45 6.69
C ASN A 51 -15.04 3.99 6.30
N TYR A 52 -15.95 3.31 6.99
CA TYR A 52 -16.23 1.88 6.84
C TYR A 52 -17.66 1.61 6.42
N SER A 53 -17.84 0.51 5.70
CA SER A 53 -19.10 0.08 5.09
C SER A 53 -20.14 -0.34 6.13
N ASP A 54 -19.70 -0.87 7.25
CA ASP A 54 -20.54 -1.32 8.36
C ASP A 54 -19.86 -1.14 9.74
N ALA A 55 -20.61 -1.42 10.81
CA ALA A 55 -20.15 -1.30 12.20
C ALA A 55 -19.11 -2.36 12.62
N SER A 56 -18.80 -3.35 11.78
CA SER A 56 -17.74 -4.33 12.04
C SER A 56 -16.36 -3.81 11.62
N PHE A 57 -16.30 -2.68 10.91
CA PHE A 57 -15.06 -2.04 10.48
C PHE A 57 -14.15 -2.97 9.65
N CYS A 58 -14.74 -3.91 8.89
CA CYS A 58 -13.98 -4.89 8.11
C CYS A 58 -13.54 -4.39 6.73
N ASN A 59 -14.28 -3.47 6.11
CA ASN A 59 -13.93 -2.89 4.81
C ASN A 59 -14.17 -1.38 4.81
N GLY A 60 -13.08 -0.62 4.68
CA GLY A 60 -13.06 0.82 4.70
C GLY A 60 -11.65 1.36 4.49
N GLY A 61 -11.51 2.68 4.58
CA GLY A 61 -10.25 3.35 4.36
C GLY A 61 -10.40 4.86 4.41
N TYR A 62 -9.42 5.58 3.88
CA TYR A 62 -9.44 7.04 3.82
C TYR A 62 -10.26 7.55 2.62
N LEU A 63 -11.55 7.19 2.60
CA LEU A 63 -12.46 7.41 1.48
C LEU A 63 -12.91 8.86 1.31
N SER A 64 -12.65 9.74 2.28
CA SER A 64 -13.06 11.15 2.26
C SER A 64 -12.39 11.96 1.14
N GLN A 65 -11.30 11.46 0.56
CA GLN A 65 -10.61 12.06 -0.58
C GLN A 65 -10.92 11.39 -1.94
N ILE A 66 -11.65 10.28 -1.95
CA ILE A 66 -12.07 9.64 -3.21
C ILE A 66 -13.26 10.43 -3.76
N LYS A 67 -13.15 10.94 -4.99
CA LYS A 67 -14.15 11.85 -5.60
C LYS A 67 -15.55 11.23 -5.66
N ASN A 68 -15.66 9.90 -5.62
CA ASN A 68 -16.93 9.18 -5.58
C ASN A 68 -17.38 8.92 -4.13
N GLN A 69 -18.19 9.81 -3.57
CA GLN A 69 -18.70 9.72 -2.19
C GLN A 69 -19.93 8.80 -2.02
N LYS A 70 -20.43 8.15 -3.08
CA LYS A 70 -21.65 7.29 -3.05
C LYS A 70 -21.41 5.90 -2.46
N HIS A 71 -20.57 5.77 -1.45
CA HIS A 71 -20.14 4.46 -0.95
C HIS A 71 -21.01 3.95 0.20
N GLY A 72 -21.78 4.79 0.89
CA GLY A 72 -22.59 4.34 2.04
C GLY A 72 -21.75 3.94 3.26
N HIS A 73 -20.46 4.29 3.28
CA HIS A 73 -19.55 4.08 4.41
C HIS A 73 -19.81 5.14 5.46
N LYS A 74 -20.79 4.90 6.33
CA LYS A 74 -21.26 5.87 7.35
C LYS A 74 -20.56 5.70 8.70
N TYR A 75 -19.71 4.70 8.83
CA TYR A 75 -19.04 4.36 10.09
C TYR A 75 -17.65 4.98 10.10
N GLU A 76 -17.52 6.05 10.88
CA GLU A 76 -16.26 6.76 11.05
C GLU A 76 -15.41 6.10 12.12
N LEU A 77 -14.10 6.03 11.86
CA LEU A 77 -13.10 5.56 12.82
C LEU A 77 -11.90 6.50 12.78
N LYS A 78 -11.64 7.16 13.90
CA LYS A 78 -10.44 7.97 14.09
C LYS A 78 -9.24 7.07 14.30
N VAL A 79 -8.21 7.29 13.52
CA VAL A 79 -6.94 6.53 13.60
C VAL A 79 -5.76 7.50 13.63
N THR A 80 -4.65 7.05 14.19
CA THR A 80 -3.41 7.83 14.20
C THR A 80 -2.77 7.78 12.81
N GLY A 81 -2.46 8.93 12.25
CA GLY A 81 -1.59 9.11 11.09
C GLY A 81 -0.18 9.51 11.52
N LYS A 82 0.82 9.02 10.80
CA LYS A 82 2.23 9.38 10.97
C LYS A 82 2.84 9.79 9.64
N ASP A 83 3.63 10.85 9.66
CA ASP A 83 4.59 11.15 8.59
C ASP A 83 5.53 9.94 8.47
N PHE A 84 5.28 9.10 7.46
CA PHE A 84 5.91 7.80 7.41
C PHE A 84 7.35 7.87 6.89
N ASP A 85 7.67 8.83 6.01
CA ASP A 85 9.04 9.10 5.58
C ASP A 85 9.89 9.48 6.80
N LYS A 86 9.43 10.49 7.56
CA LYS A 86 10.08 10.90 8.80
C LYS A 86 10.20 9.76 9.81
N TYR A 87 9.11 9.02 10.04
CA TYR A 87 9.09 7.91 11.00
C TYR A 87 10.11 6.82 10.64
N LEU A 88 10.22 6.44 9.36
CA LEU A 88 11.19 5.46 8.90
C LEU A 88 12.63 5.96 9.08
N ARG A 89 12.91 7.22 8.77
CA ARG A 89 14.25 7.79 8.96
C ARG A 89 14.64 7.89 10.43
N GLU A 90 13.72 8.21 11.32
CA GLU A 90 14.00 8.32 12.75
C GLU A 90 14.19 6.96 13.44
N ASN A 91 13.42 5.94 13.02
CA ASN A 91 13.32 4.67 13.76
C ASN A 91 13.97 3.48 13.04
N TYR A 92 14.18 3.59 11.73
CA TYR A 92 14.61 2.48 10.86
C TYR A 92 15.66 2.90 9.82
N ALA A 93 16.42 3.97 10.06
CA ALA A 93 17.46 4.45 9.14
C ALA A 93 18.44 3.34 8.69
N GLU A 94 18.83 2.43 9.60
CA GLU A 94 19.74 1.32 9.28
C GLU A 94 19.13 0.25 8.36
N TRP A 95 17.80 0.21 8.27
CA TRP A 95 17.05 -0.73 7.42
C TRP A 95 16.71 -0.15 6.05
N LEU A 96 16.65 1.18 5.92
CA LEU A 96 16.31 1.85 4.66
C LEU A 96 17.21 1.42 3.48
N PRO A 97 18.56 1.31 3.62
CA PRO A 97 19.42 0.78 2.57
C PRO A 97 19.13 -0.68 2.16
N LYS A 98 18.36 -1.42 2.96
CA LYS A 98 17.96 -2.81 2.73
C LYS A 98 16.50 -2.92 2.28
N LEU A 99 15.81 -1.80 2.06
CA LEU A 99 14.41 -1.80 1.65
C LEU A 99 14.29 -2.33 0.22
N GLN A 100 13.78 -3.56 0.07
CA GLN A 100 13.65 -4.21 -1.24
C GLN A 100 12.25 -4.15 -1.84
N LEU A 101 11.24 -3.96 -0.98
CA LEU A 101 9.83 -4.02 -1.37
C LEU A 101 8.99 -3.03 -0.54
N LEU A 102 8.17 -2.26 -1.23
CA LEU A 102 7.07 -1.49 -0.68
C LEU A 102 5.77 -2.04 -1.25
N LYS A 103 4.90 -2.61 -0.41
CA LYS A 103 3.53 -2.98 -0.81
C LYS A 103 2.56 -1.93 -0.29
N VAL A 104 1.71 -1.42 -1.16
CA VAL A 104 0.58 -0.54 -0.82
C VAL A 104 -0.69 -1.23 -1.28
N ASP A 105 -1.71 -1.21 -0.43
CA ASP A 105 -3.01 -1.83 -0.70
C ASP A 105 -4.02 -1.13 0.20
N ALA A 106 -4.45 0.04 -0.25
CA ALA A 106 -5.24 0.98 0.54
C ALA A 106 -6.59 1.31 -0.13
N GLU A 107 -7.14 0.32 -0.86
CA GLU A 107 -8.45 0.39 -1.53
C GLU A 107 -8.59 1.65 -2.42
N GLY A 108 -7.51 2.04 -3.10
CA GLY A 108 -7.47 3.16 -4.04
C GLY A 108 -6.81 4.45 -3.52
N PHE A 109 -6.33 4.48 -2.28
CA PHE A 109 -5.52 5.59 -1.75
C PHE A 109 -4.01 5.43 -2.03
N ASP A 110 -3.66 4.43 -2.84
CA ASP A 110 -2.31 3.96 -3.09
C ASP A 110 -1.40 5.05 -3.68
N SER A 111 -1.89 5.83 -4.65
CA SER A 111 -1.11 6.90 -5.30
C SER A 111 -0.66 7.98 -4.30
N GLU A 112 -1.51 8.34 -3.35
CA GLU A 112 -1.20 9.37 -2.35
C GLU A 112 -0.18 8.86 -1.33
N ILE A 113 -0.25 7.59 -0.92
CA ILE A 113 0.77 6.96 -0.07
C ILE A 113 2.12 6.96 -0.79
N LEU A 114 2.14 6.59 -2.07
CA LEU A 114 3.36 6.56 -2.88
C LEU A 114 3.96 7.97 -3.06
N GLU A 115 3.14 9.00 -3.29
CA GLU A 115 3.62 10.39 -3.35
C GLU A 115 4.17 10.87 -2.00
N ASN A 116 3.53 10.53 -0.89
CA ASN A 116 4.01 10.88 0.45
C ASN A 116 5.32 10.15 0.80
N MET A 117 5.55 8.98 0.23
CA MET A 117 6.82 8.23 0.37
C MET A 117 7.83 8.53 -0.75
N SER A 118 7.60 9.55 -1.58
CA SER A 118 8.43 9.83 -2.77
C SER A 118 9.91 10.03 -2.43
N GLY A 119 10.26 10.54 -1.23
CA GLY A 119 11.64 10.71 -0.80
C GLY A 119 12.35 9.38 -0.51
N ILE A 120 11.69 8.47 0.20
CA ILE A 120 12.18 7.10 0.44
C ILE A 120 12.30 6.33 -0.88
N ILE A 121 11.29 6.43 -1.76
CA ILE A 121 11.25 5.70 -3.03
C ILE A 121 12.37 6.15 -3.97
N SER A 122 12.63 7.46 -4.05
CA SER A 122 13.69 7.98 -4.92
C SER A 122 15.09 7.60 -4.45
N GLU A 123 15.31 7.60 -3.13
CA GLU A 123 16.61 7.34 -2.52
C GLU A 123 16.96 5.85 -2.47
N PHE A 124 16.05 5.01 -1.96
CA PHE A 124 16.34 3.60 -1.69
C PHE A 124 15.86 2.64 -2.77
N ARG A 125 15.07 3.16 -3.72
CA ARG A 125 14.63 2.46 -4.93
C ARG A 125 14.07 1.04 -4.72
N PRO A 126 13.10 0.80 -3.81
CA PRO A 126 12.54 -0.53 -3.62
C PRO A 126 11.64 -0.94 -4.80
N ASN A 127 11.44 -2.23 -5.02
CA ASN A 127 10.31 -2.65 -5.87
C ASN A 127 9.00 -2.20 -5.21
N ILE A 128 8.00 -1.83 -6.02
CA ILE A 128 6.70 -1.36 -5.51
C ILE A 128 5.61 -2.33 -5.98
N MET A 129 4.79 -2.80 -5.06
CA MET A 129 3.56 -3.55 -5.36
C MET A 129 2.35 -2.74 -4.93
N ALA A 130 1.36 -2.62 -5.81
CA ALA A 130 0.10 -1.94 -5.54
C ALA A 130 -1.05 -2.60 -6.29
N GLU A 131 -2.29 -2.19 -6.03
CA GLU A 131 -3.45 -2.61 -6.82
C GLU A 131 -4.06 -1.45 -7.63
N CYS A 132 -4.47 -1.73 -8.87
CA CYS A 132 -5.35 -0.85 -9.61
C CYS A 132 -6.79 -1.12 -9.20
N TYR A 133 -7.28 -0.37 -8.20
CA TYR A 133 -8.62 -0.60 -7.67
C TYR A 133 -9.74 -0.34 -8.70
N LYS A 134 -10.80 -1.15 -8.64
CA LYS A 134 -11.87 -1.16 -9.66
C LYS A 134 -12.73 0.09 -9.69
N LYS A 135 -12.72 0.88 -8.62
CA LYS A 135 -13.53 2.09 -8.50
C LYS A 135 -12.75 3.36 -8.83
N LEU A 136 -11.45 3.25 -9.15
CA LEU A 136 -10.66 4.39 -9.61
C LEU A 136 -11.18 4.90 -10.96
N THR A 137 -11.37 6.21 -11.04
CA THR A 137 -11.54 6.97 -12.28
C THR A 137 -10.28 6.88 -13.13
N MET A 138 -10.38 7.24 -14.42
CA MET A 138 -9.19 7.26 -15.29
C MET A 138 -8.13 8.27 -14.82
N GLU A 139 -8.54 9.39 -14.23
CA GLU A 139 -7.62 10.38 -13.65
C GLU A 139 -6.84 9.77 -12.48
N GLU A 140 -7.53 9.11 -11.55
CA GLU A 140 -6.90 8.43 -10.40
C GLU A 140 -5.99 7.27 -10.85
N ARG A 141 -6.37 6.54 -11.90
CA ARG A 141 -5.52 5.50 -12.49
C ARG A 141 -4.24 6.07 -13.11
N HIS A 142 -4.32 7.21 -13.79
CA HIS A 142 -3.13 7.88 -14.31
C HIS A 142 -2.26 8.40 -13.17
N ALA A 143 -2.85 8.98 -12.13
CA ALA A 143 -2.10 9.40 -10.94
C ALA A 143 -1.37 8.23 -10.26
N LEU A 144 -2.02 7.06 -10.16
CA LEU A 144 -1.37 5.84 -9.69
C LEU A 144 -0.19 5.45 -10.58
N TYR A 145 -0.39 5.40 -11.91
CA TYR A 145 0.71 5.11 -12.84
C TYR A 145 1.87 6.10 -12.68
N ASP A 146 1.58 7.40 -12.64
CA ASP A 146 2.60 8.45 -12.55
C ASP A 146 3.39 8.32 -11.25
N SER A 147 2.72 8.07 -10.12
CA SER A 147 3.39 7.86 -8.82
C SER A 147 4.30 6.64 -8.79
N MET A 148 3.94 5.58 -9.53
CA MET A 148 4.71 4.33 -9.62
C MET A 148 5.83 4.38 -10.66
N ALA A 149 5.63 5.08 -11.78
CA ALA A 149 6.62 5.22 -12.86
C ALA A 149 7.67 6.30 -12.56
N LYS A 150 7.37 7.19 -11.60
CA LYS A 150 8.27 8.24 -11.11
C LYS A 150 9.62 7.66 -10.71
N HIS A 151 10.65 8.50 -10.75
CA HIS A 151 12.03 8.11 -10.39
C HIS A 151 12.59 6.98 -11.27
N ASP A 152 12.21 6.92 -12.55
CA ASP A 152 12.75 5.97 -13.52
C ASP A 152 12.44 4.50 -13.16
N TYR A 153 11.16 4.20 -13.02
CA TYR A 153 10.64 2.86 -12.82
C TYR A 153 9.91 2.37 -14.06
N THR A 154 9.97 1.06 -14.32
CA THR A 154 9.07 0.41 -15.27
C THR A 154 7.92 -0.25 -14.53
N VAL A 155 6.69 0.06 -14.96
CA VAL A 155 5.45 -0.44 -14.36
C VAL A 155 4.91 -1.61 -15.17
N TYR A 156 4.45 -2.65 -14.48
CA TYR A 156 3.92 -3.89 -15.05
C TYR A 156 2.60 -4.26 -14.37
N MET A 157 1.67 -4.81 -15.13
CA MET A 157 0.58 -5.62 -14.59
C MET A 157 1.10 -7.04 -14.37
N ASN A 158 0.80 -7.61 -13.20
CA ASN A 158 0.91 -9.05 -12.98
C ASN A 158 -0.34 -9.70 -13.60
N ASP A 159 -0.20 -10.41 -14.73
CA ASP A 159 -1.34 -10.90 -15.52
C ASP A 159 -1.98 -12.14 -14.90
N THR A 160 -2.71 -11.88 -13.83
CA THR A 160 -3.37 -12.87 -12.99
C THR A 160 -4.85 -12.55 -12.85
N HIS A 161 -5.62 -13.52 -12.35
CA HIS A 161 -6.99 -13.27 -11.95
C HIS A 161 -7.04 -12.84 -10.47
N TYR A 162 -7.28 -11.55 -10.25
CA TYR A 162 -7.16 -10.91 -8.93
C TYR A 162 -7.96 -11.59 -7.79
N LEU A 163 -9.15 -12.14 -8.06
CA LEU A 163 -9.98 -12.78 -7.02
C LEU A 163 -9.54 -14.19 -6.64
N THR A 164 -8.95 -14.93 -7.56
CA THR A 164 -8.70 -16.37 -7.39
C THR A 164 -7.23 -16.67 -7.14
N SER A 165 -6.36 -15.84 -7.70
CA SER A 165 -4.93 -16.04 -7.72
C SER A 165 -4.20 -14.90 -7.00
N GLY A 166 -4.70 -13.66 -7.11
CA GLY A 166 -3.98 -12.48 -6.61
C GLY A 166 -2.60 -12.37 -7.28
N PHE A 167 -1.66 -11.68 -6.63
CA PHE A 167 -0.29 -11.59 -7.13
C PHE A 167 0.44 -12.94 -7.07
N VAL A 168 0.98 -13.39 -8.20
CA VAL A 168 1.78 -14.61 -8.30
C VAL A 168 3.10 -14.35 -9.03
N ASP A 169 4.16 -15.07 -8.67
CA ASP A 169 5.50 -14.87 -9.23
C ASP A 169 5.71 -15.51 -10.61
N ASP A 170 4.80 -16.40 -11.02
CA ASP A 170 4.78 -17.08 -12.30
C ASP A 170 3.89 -16.41 -13.37
N ALA A 171 3.16 -15.35 -13.02
CA ALA A 171 2.34 -14.62 -13.97
C ALA A 171 3.18 -13.80 -14.97
N ASP A 172 2.66 -13.68 -16.18
CA ASP A 172 3.23 -12.81 -17.20
C ASP A 172 3.24 -11.36 -16.72
N ARG A 173 4.34 -10.66 -17.00
CA ARG A 173 4.48 -9.21 -16.73
C ARG A 173 4.15 -8.42 -17.97
N VAL A 174 2.96 -7.83 -18.01
CA VAL A 174 2.54 -6.95 -19.10
C VAL A 174 2.98 -5.54 -18.77
N LYS A 175 3.93 -5.00 -19.55
CA LYS A 175 4.38 -3.61 -19.36
C LYS A 175 3.21 -2.65 -19.53
N LEU A 176 3.04 -1.76 -18.57
CA LEU A 176 2.02 -0.72 -18.57
C LEU A 176 2.61 0.60 -19.07
N ILE A 177 1.74 1.35 -19.73
CA ILE A 177 1.84 2.76 -20.07
C ILE A 177 0.52 3.44 -19.67
N PRO A 178 0.45 4.79 -19.57
CA PRO A 178 -0.75 5.49 -19.12
C PRO A 178 -2.03 5.03 -19.85
N GLU A 179 -1.96 4.84 -21.17
CA GLU A 179 -3.08 4.44 -22.02
C GLU A 179 -3.62 3.04 -21.72
N THR A 180 -2.77 2.17 -21.15
CA THR A 180 -3.11 0.77 -20.82
C THR A 180 -3.61 0.59 -19.40
N MET A 181 -3.71 1.65 -18.59
CA MET A 181 -4.26 1.57 -17.23
C MET A 181 -5.74 1.17 -17.16
N LYS A 182 -6.41 1.09 -18.31
CA LYS A 182 -7.78 0.56 -18.48
C LYS A 182 -7.85 -0.91 -18.92
N ILE A 183 -6.72 -1.61 -19.03
CA ILE A 183 -6.64 -2.98 -19.58
C ILE A 183 -7.55 -3.96 -18.84
N LYS A 184 -7.69 -3.80 -17.52
CA LYS A 184 -8.61 -4.55 -16.67
C LYS A 184 -9.30 -3.62 -15.68
N LYS A 185 -10.48 -4.05 -15.22
CA LYS A 185 -11.19 -3.34 -14.14
C LYS A 185 -10.40 -3.34 -12.84
N HIS A 186 -9.78 -4.46 -12.48
CA HIS A 186 -8.97 -4.59 -11.29
C HIS A 186 -7.76 -5.46 -11.62
N PHE A 187 -6.58 -5.09 -11.15
CA PHE A 187 -5.36 -5.85 -11.37
C PHE A 187 -4.23 -5.43 -10.42
N GLU A 188 -3.34 -6.37 -10.16
CA GLU A 188 -2.11 -6.15 -9.40
C GLU A 188 -1.05 -5.46 -10.27
N ILE A 189 -0.33 -4.50 -9.68
CA ILE A 189 0.70 -3.70 -10.33
C ILE A 189 2.03 -3.91 -9.62
N LEU A 190 3.10 -4.02 -10.40
CA LEU A 190 4.48 -4.06 -9.96
C LEU A 190 5.27 -2.94 -10.64
N ALA A 191 5.96 -2.09 -9.89
CA ALA A 191 6.98 -1.20 -10.42
C ALA A 191 8.37 -1.69 -10.02
N ILE A 192 9.28 -1.73 -10.99
CA ILE A 192 10.67 -2.16 -10.83
C ILE A 192 11.56 -0.98 -11.21
N PRO A 193 12.53 -0.58 -10.37
CA PRO A 193 13.48 0.47 -10.72
C PRO A 193 14.33 0.02 -11.92
N ASN A 194 14.58 0.92 -12.87
CA ASN A 194 15.50 0.68 -13.99
C ASN A 194 16.97 0.68 -13.54
#